data_AF-A0A5P2DH87-F1
#
_entry.id   AF-A0A5P2DH87-F1
#
_cell.length_a   1.000
_cell.length_b   1.000
_cell.length_c   1.000
_cell.angle_alpha   90.00
_cell.angle_beta   90.00
_cell.angle_gamma   90.00
#
_symmetry.space_group_name_H-M   'P 1'
#
loop_
_entity.id
_entity.type
_entity.pdbx_description
1 polymer ?
#
loop_
_entity_poly.entity_id
_entity_poly.type
_entity_poly.pdbx_seq_one_letter_code
_entity_poly.pdbx_strand_id
1 'polypeptide(L)'
;MPGPVPRATFALRAVLVSVLAGGALTACASDEEQLRYSTDYAGHEPLGVVGYPTSESLRITQKLVWRLADGKAEEVEALAADPDDAKGDVERTARNWIRAFHEGAKGKATAEFYDEGSVRQLVVVYFHDTGQTKSFVVRLTGSTGEDGWRVTMREPDPKEASAAPDWVPRTPGGLGSKTTR
;
A
#
# COMPACT_ATOMS: atom_id res chain seq x y z
N MET A 1 65.27 -54.94 25.49
CA MET A 1 64.52 -53.68 25.41
C MET A 1 63.13 -53.98 24.88
N PRO A 2 62.08 -53.79 25.70
CA PRO A 2 60.89 -53.13 25.18
C PRO A 2 60.23 -52.23 26.24
N GLY A 3 59.90 -50.99 25.86
CA GLY A 3 58.88 -50.21 26.54
C GLY A 3 57.64 -50.14 25.65
N PRO A 4 56.43 -50.26 26.21
CA PRO A 4 55.23 -49.72 25.60
C PRO A 4 54.70 -48.56 26.45
N VAL A 5 54.49 -47.40 25.80
CA VAL A 5 53.79 -46.23 26.36
C VAL A 5 52.32 -46.31 25.92
N PRO A 6 51.35 -45.81 26.72
CA PRO A 6 49.99 -46.33 26.73
C PRO A 6 48.97 -45.49 25.93
N ARG A 7 47.86 -46.17 25.61
CA ARG A 7 46.44 -45.74 25.60
C ARG A 7 46.10 -44.30 25.17
N ALA A 8 45.31 -44.20 24.10
CA ALA A 8 44.33 -43.12 23.88
C ALA A 8 43.08 -43.75 23.24
N THR A 9 42.07 -44.12 24.03
CA THR A 9 40.86 -43.33 24.34
C THR A 9 39.95 -43.13 23.12
N PHE A 10 38.85 -43.89 23.11
CA PHE A 10 37.67 -43.64 22.28
C PHE A 10 36.94 -42.38 22.77
N ALA A 11 36.57 -41.48 21.86
CA ALA A 11 35.47 -40.53 22.01
C ALA A 11 35.02 -40.12 20.59
N LEU A 12 34.05 -40.81 20.00
CA LEU A 12 32.60 -40.60 20.08
C LEU A 12 32.13 -39.23 19.51
N ARG A 13 31.72 -39.30 18.24
CA ARG A 13 30.72 -38.51 17.49
C ARG A 13 30.45 -37.05 17.92
N ALA A 14 30.94 -36.12 17.12
CA ALA A 14 30.40 -34.76 17.06
C ALA A 14 29.05 -34.76 16.32
N VAL A 15 28.01 -34.27 17.00
CA VAL A 15 26.67 -34.00 16.47
C VAL A 15 26.70 -32.66 15.76
N LEU A 16 26.31 -32.65 14.48
CA LEU A 16 26.04 -31.43 13.71
C LEU A 16 24.57 -31.05 13.94
N VAL A 17 24.30 -29.96 14.65
CA VAL A 17 22.99 -29.30 14.66
C VAL A 17 23.20 -27.89 14.14
N SER A 18 22.84 -27.70 12.87
CA SER A 18 22.86 -26.42 12.19
C SER A 18 21.73 -25.54 12.74
N VAL A 19 22.07 -24.46 13.43
CA VAL A 19 21.12 -23.40 13.79
C VAL A 19 20.92 -22.50 12.58
N LEU A 20 19.86 -22.74 11.81
CA LEU A 20 19.33 -21.82 10.80
C LEU A 20 17.97 -21.29 11.30
N ALA A 21 18.00 -20.42 12.32
CA ALA A 21 16.80 -19.85 12.95
C ALA A 21 16.62 -18.35 12.66
N GLY A 22 17.19 -17.83 11.56
CA GLY A 22 17.16 -16.39 11.24
C GLY A 22 16.29 -15.98 10.05
N GLY A 23 15.82 -16.92 9.21
CA GLY A 23 15.19 -16.60 7.92
C GLY A 23 13.71 -16.93 7.79
N ALA A 24 13.08 -17.57 8.79
CA ALA A 24 11.70 -18.04 8.67
C ALA A 24 10.64 -16.93 8.89
N LEU A 25 10.96 -15.88 9.65
CA LEU A 25 9.97 -14.87 10.05
C LEU A 25 9.59 -13.91 8.91
N THR A 26 10.53 -13.60 8.00
CA THR A 26 10.26 -12.68 6.88
C THR A 26 9.46 -13.34 5.76
N ALA A 27 9.64 -14.64 5.54
CA ALA A 27 8.88 -15.40 4.54
C ALA A 27 7.40 -15.55 4.92
N CYS A 28 7.10 -15.77 6.19
CA CYS A 28 5.71 -15.86 6.65
C CYS A 28 4.97 -14.52 6.52
N ALA A 29 5.62 -13.39 6.82
CA ALA A 29 5.00 -12.08 6.69
C ALA A 29 4.64 -11.73 5.23
N SER A 30 5.50 -12.09 4.27
CA SER A 30 5.20 -11.90 2.84
C SER A 30 4.05 -12.78 2.37
N ASP A 31 3.98 -14.03 2.84
CA ASP A 31 2.90 -14.95 2.49
C ASP A 31 1.55 -14.51 3.06
N GLU A 32 1.54 -13.99 4.28
CA GLU A 32 0.34 -13.43 4.92
C GLU A 32 -0.15 -12.15 4.20
N GLU A 33 0.74 -11.25 3.82
CA GLU A 33 0.37 -10.06 3.05
C GLU A 33 -0.18 -10.43 1.67
N GLN A 34 0.46 -11.37 0.99
CA GLN A 34 0.02 -11.84 -0.31
C GLN A 34 -1.35 -12.53 -0.23
N LEU A 35 -1.59 -13.35 0.80
CA LEU A 35 -2.89 -13.98 1.03
C LEU A 35 -3.97 -12.95 1.35
N ARG A 36 -3.66 -11.95 2.20
CA ARG A 36 -4.58 -10.85 2.52
C ARG A 36 -4.96 -10.08 1.27
N TYR A 37 -3.97 -9.69 0.47
CA TYR A 37 -4.21 -9.00 -0.80
C TYR A 37 -5.06 -9.84 -1.75
N SER A 38 -4.78 -11.15 -1.89
CA SER A 38 -5.59 -12.03 -2.74
C SER A 38 -7.04 -12.14 -2.25
N THR A 39 -7.25 -12.12 -0.94
CA THR A 39 -8.59 -12.16 -0.33
C THR A 39 -9.33 -10.84 -0.59
N ASP A 40 -8.66 -9.70 -0.37
CA ASP A 40 -9.21 -8.37 -0.66
C ASP A 40 -9.58 -8.27 -2.14
N TYR A 41 -8.69 -8.69 -3.04
CA TYR A 41 -8.90 -8.64 -4.49
C TYR A 41 -10.11 -9.47 -4.94
N ALA A 42 -10.34 -10.63 -4.32
CA ALA A 42 -11.50 -11.46 -4.62
C ALA A 42 -12.82 -10.90 -4.02
N GLY A 43 -12.71 -10.10 -2.96
CA GLY A 43 -13.85 -9.54 -2.21
C GLY A 43 -14.32 -8.16 -2.67
N HIS A 44 -13.62 -7.51 -3.60
CA HIS A 44 -13.90 -6.14 -4.03
C HIS A 44 -14.03 -6.03 -5.54
N GLU A 45 -14.72 -4.97 -5.97
CA GLU A 45 -14.79 -4.62 -7.39
C GLU A 45 -13.39 -4.33 -7.96
N PRO A 46 -13.07 -4.88 -9.15
CA PRO A 46 -11.80 -4.58 -9.81
C PRO A 46 -11.67 -3.10 -10.16
N LEU A 47 -10.51 -2.53 -9.83
CA LEU A 47 -10.19 -1.14 -10.16
C LEU A 47 -9.86 -1.01 -11.66
N GLY A 48 -10.61 -0.18 -12.40
CA GLY A 48 -10.21 0.23 -13.74
C GLY A 48 -8.94 1.08 -13.70
N VAL A 49 -8.04 0.93 -14.67
CA VAL A 49 -6.73 1.60 -14.66
C VAL A 49 -6.52 2.38 -15.95
N VAL A 50 -6.12 3.65 -15.82
CA VAL A 50 -5.68 4.52 -16.90
C VAL A 50 -4.29 5.09 -16.56
N GLY A 51 -3.42 5.21 -17.56
CA GLY A 51 -2.05 5.70 -17.37
C GLY A 51 -1.04 4.58 -17.12
N TYR A 52 0.08 4.93 -16.48
CA TYR A 52 1.25 4.04 -16.33
C TYR A 52 1.66 3.92 -14.86
N PRO A 53 0.92 3.17 -14.03
CA PRO A 53 1.33 2.91 -12.66
C PRO A 53 2.54 1.95 -12.61
N THR A 54 3.34 2.07 -11.55
CA THR A 54 4.16 0.95 -11.09
C THR A 54 3.29 -0.08 -10.37
N SER A 55 3.73 -1.34 -10.28
CA SER A 55 2.99 -2.39 -9.56
C SER A 55 2.64 -1.99 -8.13
N GLU A 56 3.55 -1.32 -7.43
CA GLU A 56 3.36 -0.93 -6.03
C GLU A 56 2.44 0.30 -5.89
N SER A 57 2.55 1.29 -6.80
CA SER A 57 1.61 2.43 -6.83
C SER A 57 0.17 1.99 -7.14
N LEU A 58 -0.01 1.00 -8.02
CA LEU A 58 -1.31 0.38 -8.29
C LEU A 58 -1.81 -0.38 -7.06
N ARG A 59 -0.97 -1.20 -6.44
CA ARG A 59 -1.31 -1.99 -5.26
C ARG A 59 -1.79 -1.10 -4.11
N ILE A 60 -1.07 -0.02 -3.79
CA ILE A 60 -1.49 0.88 -2.70
C ILE A 60 -2.78 1.63 -3.02
N THR A 61 -2.99 2.00 -4.28
CA THR A 61 -4.22 2.64 -4.76
C THR A 61 -5.42 1.70 -4.63
N GLN A 62 -5.27 0.43 -5.03
CA GLN A 62 -6.30 -0.58 -4.86
C GLN A 62 -6.65 -0.79 -3.39
N LYS A 63 -5.63 -1.00 -2.54
CA LYS A 63 -5.83 -1.09 -1.09
C LYS A 63 -6.61 0.11 -0.56
N LEU A 64 -6.28 1.34 -0.97
CA LEU A 64 -7.01 2.53 -0.52
C LEU A 64 -8.50 2.49 -0.93
N VAL A 65 -8.81 2.20 -2.19
CA VAL A 65 -10.20 2.10 -2.66
C VAL A 65 -10.96 1.02 -1.88
N TRP A 66 -10.35 -0.13 -1.63
CA TRP A 66 -10.95 -1.20 -0.84
C TRP A 66 -11.19 -0.78 0.62
N ARG A 67 -10.22 -0.12 1.27
CA ARG A 67 -10.40 0.37 2.65
C ARG A 67 -11.45 1.47 2.77
N LEU A 68 -11.64 2.29 1.73
CA LEU A 68 -12.78 3.21 1.65
C LEU A 68 -14.11 2.45 1.54
N ALA A 69 -14.16 1.40 0.72
CA ALA A 69 -15.34 0.54 0.58
C ALA A 69 -15.68 -0.22 1.88
N ASP A 70 -14.68 -0.67 2.62
CA ASP A 70 -14.82 -1.31 3.93
C ASP A 70 -15.30 -0.33 5.02
N GLY A 71 -14.99 0.96 4.87
CA GLY A 71 -15.49 2.03 5.75
C GLY A 71 -14.85 2.06 7.14
N LYS A 72 -13.69 1.42 7.34
CA LYS A 72 -12.97 1.37 8.61
C LYS A 72 -11.82 2.36 8.62
N ALA A 73 -11.93 3.40 9.47
CA ALA A 73 -10.94 4.50 9.53
C ALA A 73 -9.51 3.99 9.77
N GLU A 74 -9.31 3.12 10.76
CA GLU A 74 -7.99 2.59 11.11
C GLU A 74 -7.29 1.87 9.94
N GLU A 75 -8.05 1.19 9.07
CA GLU A 75 -7.49 0.50 7.91
C GLU A 75 -7.10 1.47 6.80
N VAL A 76 -7.80 2.61 6.66
CA VAL A 76 -7.42 3.70 5.74
C VAL A 76 -6.19 4.45 6.30
N GLU A 77 -6.18 4.74 7.60
CA GLU A 77 -5.05 5.39 8.29
C GLU A 77 -3.75 4.59 8.17
N ALA A 78 -3.83 3.26 8.22
CA ALA A 78 -2.68 2.38 8.05
C ALA A 78 -1.96 2.54 6.70
N LEU A 79 -2.61 3.14 5.70
CA LEU A 79 -2.01 3.42 4.39
C LEU A 79 -1.27 4.76 4.33
N ALA A 80 -1.37 5.58 5.38
CA ALA A 80 -0.82 6.93 5.39
C ALA A 80 0.71 6.96 5.31
N ALA A 81 1.21 7.95 4.58
CA ALA A 81 2.62 8.33 4.55
C ALA A 81 2.95 9.20 5.77
N ASP A 82 4.03 8.86 6.47
CA ASP A 82 4.58 9.60 7.60
C ASP A 82 3.50 10.00 8.64
N PRO A 83 2.77 9.03 9.23
CA PRO A 83 1.61 9.32 10.08
C PRO A 83 1.99 9.96 11.43
N ASP A 84 3.17 9.66 11.97
CA ASP A 84 3.56 10.16 13.30
C ASP A 84 3.70 11.69 13.34
N ASP A 85 4.15 12.30 12.23
CA ASP A 85 4.28 13.76 12.10
C ASP A 85 2.93 14.49 11.97
N ALA A 86 1.82 13.77 11.77
CA ALA A 86 0.50 14.36 11.56
C ALA A 86 -0.66 13.43 11.92
N LYS A 87 -0.52 12.67 13.00
CA LYS A 87 -1.46 11.60 13.36
C LYS A 87 -2.90 12.08 13.41
N GLY A 88 -3.15 13.24 14.03
CA GLY A 88 -4.48 13.83 14.12
C GLY A 88 -5.05 14.33 12.78
N ASP A 89 -4.21 14.66 11.80
CA ASP A 89 -4.66 15.03 10.46
C ASP A 89 -4.96 13.80 9.62
N VAL A 90 -4.13 12.74 9.73
CA VAL A 90 -4.36 11.46 9.07
C VAL A 90 -5.69 10.85 9.51
N GLU A 91 -5.94 10.80 10.82
CA GLU A 91 -7.17 10.28 11.42
C GLU A 91 -8.42 11.03 10.93
N ARG A 92 -8.34 12.37 10.88
CA ARG A 92 -9.43 13.20 10.35
C ARG A 92 -9.62 13.02 8.85
N THR A 93 -8.52 12.97 8.09
CA THR A 93 -8.54 12.75 6.64
C THR A 93 -9.21 11.41 6.31
N ALA A 94 -8.83 10.33 7.00
CA ALA A 94 -9.40 9.00 6.81
C ALA A 94 -10.92 9.00 6.98
N ARG A 95 -11.41 9.57 8.10
CA ARG A 95 -12.85 9.70 8.35
C ARG A 95 -13.56 10.55 7.31
N ASN A 96 -12.95 11.65 6.89
CA ASN A 96 -13.54 12.53 5.88
C ASN A 96 -13.63 11.82 4.52
N TRP A 97 -12.59 11.08 4.13
CA TRP A 97 -12.60 10.31 2.88
C TRP A 97 -13.62 9.18 2.92
N ILE A 98 -13.73 8.44 4.02
CA ILE A 98 -14.77 7.41 4.18
C ILE A 98 -16.15 8.06 4.06
N ARG A 99 -16.41 9.13 4.81
CA ARG A 99 -17.69 9.84 4.76
C ARG A 99 -18.04 10.32 3.35
N ALA A 100 -17.05 10.78 2.59
CA ALA A 100 -17.25 11.29 1.24
C ALA A 100 -17.42 10.19 0.20
N PHE A 101 -16.61 9.13 0.25
CA PHE A 101 -16.39 8.22 -0.88
C PHE A 101 -16.76 6.76 -0.62
N HIS A 102 -17.14 6.38 0.61
CA HIS A 102 -17.47 5.00 0.96
C HIS A 102 -18.50 4.37 0.02
N GLU A 103 -19.61 5.05 -0.27
CA GLU A 103 -20.63 4.51 -1.17
C GLU A 103 -20.12 4.36 -2.61
N GLY A 104 -19.33 5.32 -3.09
CA GLY A 104 -18.73 5.24 -4.43
C GLY A 104 -17.68 4.14 -4.54
N ALA A 105 -16.94 3.88 -3.48
CA ALA A 105 -15.86 2.88 -3.44
C ALA A 105 -16.36 1.44 -3.43
N LYS A 106 -17.60 1.18 -3.00
CA LYS A 106 -18.24 -0.15 -3.07
C LYS A 106 -18.51 -0.60 -4.51
N GLY A 107 -18.69 0.36 -5.41
CA GLY A 107 -19.07 0.12 -6.79
C GLY A 107 -17.89 0.21 -7.75
N LYS A 108 -18.21 0.44 -9.02
CA LYS A 108 -17.21 0.58 -10.07
C LYS A 108 -16.37 1.83 -9.83
N ALA A 109 -15.05 1.68 -9.84
CA ALA A 109 -14.08 2.78 -9.76
C ALA A 109 -13.04 2.70 -10.89
N THR A 110 -12.47 3.85 -11.27
CA THR A 110 -11.32 3.90 -12.18
C THR A 110 -10.27 4.82 -11.59
N ALA A 111 -9.03 4.36 -11.50
CA ALA A 111 -7.88 5.16 -11.13
C ALA A 111 -7.10 5.57 -12.39
N GLU A 112 -6.82 6.86 -12.49
CA GLU A 112 -5.95 7.45 -13.49
C GLU A 112 -4.66 7.91 -12.84
N PHE A 113 -3.55 7.39 -13.34
CA PHE A 113 -2.21 7.62 -12.81
C PHE A 113 -1.48 8.64 -13.67
N TYR A 114 -1.15 9.77 -13.06
CA TYR A 114 -0.45 10.89 -13.68
C TYR A 114 1.03 10.91 -13.27
N ASP A 115 1.87 11.34 -14.21
CA ASP A 115 3.33 11.42 -14.10
C ASP A 115 4.04 10.06 -13.97
N GLU A 116 5.38 10.06 -14.06
CA GLU A 116 6.21 8.88 -13.90
C GLU A 116 6.27 8.46 -12.43
N GLY A 117 5.72 7.29 -12.12
CA GLY A 117 5.60 6.74 -10.76
C GLY A 117 6.89 6.16 -10.17
N SER A 118 8.06 6.77 -10.39
CA SER A 118 9.33 6.23 -9.90
C SER A 118 9.47 6.30 -8.38
N VAL A 119 9.07 7.43 -7.77
CA VAL A 119 9.08 7.63 -6.30
C VAL A 119 7.81 8.26 -5.75
N ARG A 120 6.99 8.85 -6.64
CA ARG A 120 5.74 9.54 -6.33
C ARG A 120 4.83 9.50 -7.54
N GLN A 121 3.52 9.38 -7.34
CA GLN A 121 2.54 9.48 -8.40
C GLN A 121 1.27 10.18 -7.92
N LEU A 122 0.72 11.03 -8.78
CA LEU A 122 -0.60 11.62 -8.55
C LEU A 122 -1.66 10.67 -9.11
N VAL A 123 -2.65 10.34 -8.30
CA VAL A 123 -3.72 9.41 -8.64
C VAL A 123 -5.04 10.15 -8.54
N VAL A 124 -5.89 9.98 -9.56
CA VAL A 124 -7.27 10.45 -9.57
C VAL A 124 -8.18 9.24 -9.66
N VAL A 125 -9.05 9.05 -8.68
CA VAL A 125 -10.05 7.99 -8.66
C VAL A 125 -11.42 8.56 -8.98
N TYR A 126 -12.07 7.97 -9.97
CA TYR A 126 -13.42 8.26 -10.39
C TYR A 126 -14.36 7.17 -9.86
N PHE A 127 -15.29 7.56 -8.98
CA PHE A 127 -16.31 6.66 -8.44
C PHE A 127 -17.56 6.78 -9.30
N HIS A 128 -17.84 5.76 -10.12
CA HIS A 128 -18.79 5.88 -11.23
C HIS A 128 -20.24 6.02 -10.76
N ASP A 129 -20.60 5.31 -9.69
CA ASP A 129 -21.99 5.27 -9.20
C ASP A 129 -22.40 6.58 -8.51
N THR A 130 -21.47 7.26 -7.85
CA THR A 130 -21.72 8.54 -7.16
C THR A 130 -21.32 9.75 -8.01
N GLY A 131 -20.59 9.56 -9.11
CA GLY A 131 -20.01 10.63 -9.92
C GLY A 131 -18.94 11.45 -9.21
N GLN A 132 -18.49 11.00 -8.02
CA GLN A 132 -17.48 11.69 -7.24
C GLN A 132 -16.08 11.40 -7.77
N THR A 133 -15.17 12.33 -7.53
CA THR A 133 -13.77 12.19 -7.94
C THR A 133 -12.87 12.57 -6.78
N LYS A 134 -11.81 11.78 -6.57
CA LYS A 134 -10.82 12.03 -5.53
C LYS A 134 -9.41 11.99 -6.10
N SER A 135 -8.63 13.03 -5.86
CA SER A 135 -7.19 13.00 -6.09
C SER A 135 -6.41 12.77 -4.81
N PHE A 136 -5.31 12.03 -4.89
CA PHE A 136 -4.32 11.90 -3.82
C PHE A 136 -2.95 11.56 -4.41
N VAL A 137 -1.93 11.69 -3.57
CA VAL A 137 -0.55 11.34 -3.94
C VAL A 137 -0.18 10.04 -3.26
N VAL A 138 0.36 9.10 -4.03
CA VAL A 138 1.07 7.93 -3.51
C VAL A 138 2.58 8.15 -3.65
N ARG A 139 3.37 7.73 -2.67
CA ARG A 139 4.84 7.90 -2.69
C ARG A 139 5.54 6.84 -1.88
N LEU A 140 6.81 6.59 -2.21
CA LEU A 140 7.73 5.89 -1.32
C LEU A 140 7.95 6.69 -0.03
N THR A 141 7.99 5.98 1.09
CA THR A 141 8.30 6.51 2.43
C THR A 141 9.56 5.84 2.99
N GLY A 142 10.10 6.42 4.06
CA GLY A 142 11.44 6.09 4.55
C GLY A 142 12.53 6.86 3.80
N SER A 143 13.75 6.79 4.31
CA SER A 143 14.89 7.56 3.80
C SER A 143 15.36 7.05 2.43
N THR A 144 15.13 5.76 2.17
CA THR A 144 15.55 5.02 0.98
C THR A 144 14.41 4.25 0.31
N GLY A 145 13.16 4.45 0.75
CA GLY A 145 11.98 3.72 0.25
C GLY A 145 11.65 2.43 1.01
N GLU A 146 12.35 2.17 2.11
CA GLU A 146 12.23 0.95 2.93
C GLU A 146 10.84 0.74 3.55
N ASP A 147 10.08 1.82 3.75
CA ASP A 147 8.73 1.76 4.34
C ASP A 147 7.63 1.53 3.28
N GLY A 148 8.05 1.41 2.01
CA GLY A 148 7.20 1.09 0.86
C GLY A 148 6.37 2.26 0.37
N TRP A 149 5.40 1.96 -0.50
CA TRP A 149 4.48 2.95 -1.05
C TRP A 149 3.33 3.23 -0.09
N ARG A 150 3.07 4.51 0.16
CA ARG A 150 2.04 5.02 1.08
C ARG A 150 1.27 6.18 0.45
N VAL A 151 0.15 6.55 1.09
CA VAL A 151 -0.77 7.60 0.64
C VAL A 151 -0.54 8.87 1.44
N THR A 152 -0.40 10.01 0.77
CA THR A 152 -0.38 11.32 1.45
C THR A 152 -1.79 11.67 1.93
N MET A 153 -1.97 11.78 3.26
CA MET A 153 -3.26 12.06 3.89
C MET A 153 -3.14 13.31 4.78
N ARG A 154 -3.46 14.49 4.22
CA ARG A 154 -3.24 15.79 4.87
C ARG A 154 -4.41 16.76 4.65
N GLU A 155 -5.63 16.24 4.59
CA GLU A 155 -6.86 17.02 4.36
C GLU A 155 -7.82 16.87 5.56
N PRO A 156 -7.48 17.42 6.73
CA PRO A 156 -8.33 17.32 7.92
C PRO A 156 -9.63 18.11 7.79
N ASP A 157 -9.72 19.07 6.88
CA ASP A 157 -10.95 19.82 6.57
C ASP A 157 -11.87 18.99 5.64
N PRO A 158 -13.15 18.77 5.99
CA PRO A 158 -14.06 17.97 5.17
C PRO A 158 -14.30 18.49 3.74
N LYS A 159 -14.23 19.83 3.54
CA LYS A 159 -14.41 20.43 2.22
C LYS A 159 -13.20 20.16 1.34
N GLU A 160 -11.99 20.29 1.89
CA GLU A 160 -10.76 19.93 1.18
C GLU A 160 -10.73 18.44 0.86
N ALA A 161 -11.06 17.59 1.84
CA ALA A 161 -11.04 16.14 1.72
C ALA A 161 -11.94 15.60 0.60
N SER A 162 -13.06 16.26 0.33
CA SER A 162 -14.05 15.88 -0.69
C SER A 162 -13.93 16.65 -2.01
N ALA A 163 -13.05 17.65 -2.09
CA ALA A 163 -12.90 18.46 -3.28
C ALA A 163 -12.28 17.65 -4.43
N ALA A 164 -12.88 17.76 -5.61
CA ALA A 164 -12.24 17.36 -6.85
C ALA A 164 -11.36 18.52 -7.36
N PRO A 165 -10.14 18.27 -7.88
CA PRO A 165 -9.34 19.34 -8.47
C PRO A 165 -9.99 19.89 -9.76
N ASP A 166 -9.91 21.21 -9.95
CA ASP A 166 -10.56 21.90 -11.07
C ASP A 166 -10.03 21.51 -12.46
N TRP A 167 -8.82 20.96 -12.54
CA TRP A 167 -8.17 20.56 -13.78
C TRP A 167 -8.55 19.15 -14.25
N VAL A 168 -9.18 18.34 -13.39
CA VAL A 168 -9.48 16.93 -13.68
C VAL A 168 -10.66 16.82 -14.66
N PRO A 169 -10.52 16.11 -15.79
CA PRO A 169 -11.64 15.87 -16.69
C PRO A 169 -12.77 15.12 -16.00
N ARG A 170 -14.01 15.26 -16.49
CA ARG A 170 -15.15 14.51 -15.94
C ARG A 170 -15.13 13.02 -16.24
N THR A 171 -14.25 12.57 -17.13
CA THR A 171 -14.19 11.18 -17.60
C THR A 171 -12.74 10.73 -17.60
N PRO A 172 -12.43 9.53 -17.06
CA PRO A 172 -11.07 8.99 -17.06
C PRO A 172 -10.45 8.97 -18.46
N GLY A 173 -9.16 9.30 -18.57
CA GLY A 173 -8.43 9.29 -19.84
C GLY A 173 -8.65 10.52 -20.72
N GLY A 174 -9.41 11.51 -20.25
CA GLY A 174 -9.74 12.72 -21.01
C GLY A 174 -8.54 13.58 -21.41
N LEU A 175 -7.41 13.46 -20.71
CA LEU A 175 -6.16 14.17 -21.03
C LEU A 175 -5.18 13.35 -21.89
N GLY A 176 -5.45 12.06 -22.10
CA GLY A 176 -4.46 11.11 -22.62
C GLY A 176 -3.22 11.01 -21.71
N SER A 177 -2.08 10.57 -22.24
CA SER A 177 -0.81 10.46 -21.49
C SER A 177 -0.13 11.81 -21.16
N LYS A 178 -0.87 12.93 -21.17
CA LYS A 178 -0.33 14.28 -21.00
C LYS A 178 -0.91 14.95 -19.77
N THR A 179 -0.05 15.43 -18.89
CA THR A 179 -0.42 16.42 -17.87
C THR A 179 -0.56 17.81 -18.52
N THR A 180 -1.58 18.57 -18.14
CA THR A 180 -1.61 20.02 -18.35
C THR A 180 -0.50 20.64 -17.50
N ARG A 181 0.40 21.35 -18.16
CA ARG A 181 1.55 22.04 -17.57
C ARG A 181 1.14 23.19 -16.66
#